data_AF-A0A8D8E685-F1
#
_entry.id   AF-A0A8D8E685-F1
#
_cell.length_a   1.000
_cell.length_b   1.000
_cell.length_c   1.000
_cell.angle_alpha   90.00
_cell.angle_beta   90.00
_cell.angle_gamma   90.00
#
_symmetry.space_group_name_H-M   'P 1'
#
loop_
_entity.id
_entity.type
_entity.pdbx_description
1 polymer ?
#
loop_
_entity_poly.entity_id
_entity_poly.type
_entity_poly.pdbx_seq_one_letter_code
_entity_poly.pdbx_strand_id
1 'polypeptide(L)'
;MSVLFFNTMRYKISAPRDASSDRFILSKGHAAPILYAAWAEAGLFPVSDLNNLRKIDSDLEGHPTPRLNFIDVGTGSLGQGVAVACGMAYVGKNIDKADYRTYVLVGDGESAEGSVWESLHFAGHYKLDNLCVIFDVNRLGQSEPTSL
;
A
#
# COMPACT_ATOMS: atom_id res chain seq x y z
N MET A 1 7.64 0.37 6.86
CA MET A 1 6.59 1.34 7.26
C MET A 1 7.18 2.62 7.84
N SER A 2 7.90 2.59 8.97
CA SER A 2 8.44 3.81 9.62
C SER A 2 9.19 4.76 8.67
N VAL A 3 10.19 4.27 7.93
CA VAL A 3 10.95 5.11 6.97
C VAL A 3 10.06 5.75 5.90
N LEU A 4 9.08 5.01 5.36
CA LEU A 4 8.16 5.58 4.38
C LEU A 4 7.30 6.68 4.99
N PHE A 5 6.65 6.40 6.11
CA PHE A 5 5.65 7.31 6.70
C PHE A 5 6.27 8.54 7.37
N PHE A 6 7.46 8.42 7.95
CA PHE A 6 8.03 9.45 8.81
C PHE A 6 9.31 10.09 8.25
N ASN A 7 9.70 9.73 7.01
CA ASN A 7 10.87 10.31 6.37
C ASN A 7 10.74 10.46 4.85
N THR A 8 10.26 9.44 4.14
CA THR A 8 10.32 9.43 2.66
C THR A 8 9.08 10.01 1.99
N MET A 9 7.87 9.61 2.40
CA MET A 9 6.62 9.99 1.74
C MET A 9 6.20 11.40 2.15
N ARG A 10 5.56 12.11 1.21
CA ARG A 10 4.94 13.42 1.43
C ARG A 10 3.43 13.26 1.38
N TYR A 11 2.74 13.55 2.48
CA TYR A 11 1.28 13.50 2.56
C TYR A 11 0.76 14.46 3.62
N LYS A 12 -0.55 14.73 3.61
CA LYS A 12 -1.20 15.61 4.58
C LYS A 12 -2.15 14.82 5.46
N ILE A 13 -1.89 14.78 6.76
CA ILE A 13 -2.79 14.15 7.74
C ILE A 13 -4.16 14.82 7.73
N SER A 14 -4.20 16.15 7.59
CA SER A 14 -5.46 16.92 7.51
C SER A 14 -6.26 16.67 6.23
N ALA A 15 -5.67 16.04 5.23
CA ALA A 15 -6.32 15.72 3.96
C ALA A 15 -5.75 14.40 3.39
N PRO A 16 -6.14 13.22 3.92
CA PRO A 16 -5.54 11.94 3.54
C PRO A 16 -5.73 11.56 2.05
N ARG A 17 -6.72 12.14 1.37
CA ARG A 17 -6.95 11.98 -0.08
C ARG A 17 -6.46 13.16 -0.92
N ASP A 18 -5.56 13.98 -0.39
CA ASP A 18 -5.01 15.10 -1.13
C ASP A 18 -4.33 14.63 -2.42
N ALA A 19 -4.74 15.21 -3.55
CA ALA A 19 -4.29 14.81 -4.88
C ALA A 19 -2.76 14.94 -5.06
N SER A 20 -2.09 15.81 -4.31
CA SER A 20 -0.63 15.99 -4.36
C SER A 20 0.16 15.08 -3.42
N SER A 21 -0.52 14.30 -2.56
CA SER A 21 0.17 13.36 -1.66
C SER A 21 0.77 12.18 -2.43
N ASP A 22 1.90 11.68 -1.95
CA ASP A 22 2.40 10.38 -2.35
C ASP A 22 1.36 9.30 -2.02
N ARG A 23 1.32 8.26 -2.86
CA ARG A 23 0.39 7.13 -2.69
C ARG A 23 1.10 5.97 -2.01
N PHE A 24 0.41 5.31 -1.10
CA PHE A 24 0.88 4.08 -0.47
C PHE A 24 -0.16 2.97 -0.61
N ILE A 25 0.25 1.86 -1.21
CA ILE A 25 -0.57 0.66 -1.35
C ILE A 25 0.07 -0.45 -0.51
N LEU A 26 -0.69 -1.02 0.42
CA LEU A 26 -0.30 -2.23 1.13
C LEU A 26 -0.81 -3.45 0.35
N SER A 27 -0.04 -3.93 -0.64
CA SER A 27 -0.44 -5.08 -1.48
C SER A 27 -0.61 -6.35 -0.66
N LYS A 28 0.32 -6.60 0.28
CA LYS A 28 0.18 -7.63 1.33
C LYS A 28 -0.84 -7.21 2.40
N GLY A 29 -2.10 -7.08 2.02
CA GLY A 29 -3.16 -6.46 2.82
C GLY A 29 -3.39 -7.09 4.19
N HIS A 30 -3.00 -8.35 4.41
CA HIS A 30 -3.08 -8.99 5.72
C HIS A 30 -2.20 -8.30 6.79
N ALA A 31 -1.22 -7.50 6.37
CA ALA A 31 -0.44 -6.64 7.25
C ALA A 31 -1.16 -5.32 7.63
N ALA A 32 -2.49 -5.23 7.44
CA ALA A 32 -3.29 -4.06 7.81
C ALA A 32 -2.95 -3.42 9.18
N PRO A 33 -2.68 -4.19 10.25
CA PRO A 33 -2.36 -3.61 11.55
C PRO A 33 -1.16 -2.65 11.55
N ILE A 34 -0.10 -2.92 10.76
CA ILE A 34 1.05 -2.01 10.71
C ILE A 34 0.76 -0.73 9.91
N LEU A 35 -0.16 -0.79 8.94
CA LEU A 35 -0.66 0.40 8.25
C LEU A 35 -1.50 1.28 9.18
N TYR A 36 -2.38 0.67 9.96
CA TYR A 36 -3.19 1.40 10.94
C TYR A 36 -2.33 2.01 12.04
N ALA A 37 -1.34 1.27 12.54
CA ALA A 37 -0.37 1.80 13.51
C ALA A 37 0.40 3.00 12.95
N ALA A 38 0.83 2.96 11.68
CA ALA A 38 1.54 4.08 11.06
C ALA A 38 0.66 5.34 10.95
N TRP A 39 -0.63 5.19 10.61
CA TRP A 39 -1.57 6.32 10.55
C TRP A 39 -1.95 6.87 11.93
N ALA A 40 -2.12 5.99 12.92
CA ALA A 40 -2.36 6.41 14.31
C ALA A 40 -1.16 7.20 14.86
N GLU A 41 0.06 6.69 14.63
CA GLU A 41 1.31 7.35 15.03
C GLU A 41 1.54 8.67 14.28
N ALA A 42 1.13 8.75 13.01
CA ALA A 42 1.10 10.01 12.27
C ALA A 42 0.07 11.02 12.83
N GLY A 43 -0.79 10.61 13.77
CA GLY A 43 -1.77 11.48 14.42
C GLY A 43 -3.09 11.61 13.66
N LEU A 44 -3.40 10.70 12.72
CA LEU A 44 -4.66 10.73 11.97
C LEU A 44 -5.87 10.36 12.85
N PHE A 45 -5.67 9.43 13.79
CA PHE A 45 -6.68 9.02 14.76
C PHE A 45 -5.99 8.53 16.05
N PRO A 46 -6.70 8.47 17.20
CA PRO A 46 -6.10 8.07 18.47
C PRO A 46 -5.53 6.64 18.45
N VAL A 47 -4.35 6.46 19.06
CA VAL A 47 -3.71 5.14 19.22
C VAL A 47 -4.62 4.14 19.94
N SER A 48 -5.51 4.62 20.83
CA SER A 48 -6.49 3.77 21.54
C SER A 48 -7.45 3.03 20.61
N ASP A 49 -7.73 3.57 19.41
CA ASP A 49 -8.67 2.97 18.46
C ASP A 49 -8.11 1.67 17.86
N LEU A 50 -6.79 1.49 17.87
CA LEU A 50 -6.14 0.25 17.43
C LEU A 50 -6.61 -0.98 18.23
N ASN A 51 -7.09 -0.79 19.46
CA ASN A 51 -7.67 -1.86 20.29
C ASN A 51 -9.03 -2.37 19.77
N ASN A 52 -9.58 -1.73 18.73
CA ASN A 52 -10.83 -2.09 18.09
C ASN A 52 -10.64 -2.82 16.75
N LEU A 53 -9.40 -3.17 16.39
CA LEU A 53 -9.10 -3.96 15.18
C LEU A 53 -10.02 -5.19 15.07
N ARG A 54 -10.65 -5.35 13.90
CA ARG A 54 -11.55 -6.46 13.51
C ARG A 54 -12.84 -6.60 14.34
N LYS A 55 -13.17 -5.65 15.22
CA LYS A 55 -14.48 -5.64 15.87
C LYS A 55 -15.55 -5.26 14.85
N ILE A 56 -16.75 -5.83 15.00
CA ILE A 56 -17.87 -5.66 14.07
C ILE A 56 -18.26 -4.19 13.86
N ASP A 57 -18.11 -3.36 14.90
CA ASP A 57 -18.45 -1.93 14.87
C ASP A 57 -17.23 -1.03 14.59
N SER A 58 -16.12 -1.60 14.12
CA SER A 58 -14.88 -0.88 13.84
C SER A 58 -14.60 -0.85 12.34
N ASP A 59 -14.18 0.32 11.84
CA ASP A 59 -13.70 0.43 10.46
C ASP A 59 -12.25 -0.06 10.28
N LEU A 60 -11.52 -0.33 11.38
CA LEU A 60 -10.21 -0.97 11.33
C LEU A 60 -10.38 -2.47 11.09
N GLU A 61 -10.48 -2.81 9.81
CA GLU A 61 -10.81 -4.15 9.32
C GLU A 61 -9.62 -5.13 9.30
N GLY A 62 -9.90 -6.40 8.99
CA GLY A 62 -8.85 -7.43 8.86
C GLY A 62 -7.87 -7.21 7.70
N HIS A 63 -8.31 -6.45 6.69
CA HIS A 63 -7.56 -6.01 5.52
C HIS A 63 -7.94 -4.55 5.22
N PRO A 64 -7.08 -3.74 4.55
CA PRO A 64 -7.40 -2.38 4.13
C PRO A 64 -8.72 -2.33 3.36
N THR A 65 -9.57 -1.34 3.66
CA THR A 65 -10.81 -1.08 2.89
C THR A 65 -10.97 0.42 2.63
N PRO A 66 -11.57 0.83 1.50
CA PRO A 66 -11.76 2.24 1.17
C PRO A 66 -12.86 2.95 1.99
N ARG A 67 -13.47 2.26 2.98
CA ARG A 67 -14.31 2.91 4.00
C ARG A 67 -13.49 3.88 4.85
N LEU A 68 -12.22 3.55 5.06
CA LEU A 68 -11.22 4.45 5.64
C LEU A 68 -10.73 5.39 4.53
N ASN A 69 -10.86 6.71 4.74
CA ASN A 69 -10.53 7.70 3.72
C ASN A 69 -9.03 7.73 3.34
N PHE A 70 -8.15 7.25 4.22
CA PHE A 70 -6.71 7.11 4.01
C PHE A 70 -6.31 5.81 3.28
N ILE A 71 -7.29 5.08 2.75
CA ILE A 71 -7.12 3.86 1.96
C ILE A 71 -7.86 4.04 0.64
N ASP A 72 -7.13 3.87 -0.46
CA ASP A 72 -7.69 4.03 -1.81
C ASP A 72 -8.36 2.75 -2.33
N VAL A 73 -7.81 1.58 -1.98
CA VAL A 73 -8.23 0.28 -2.53
C VAL A 73 -8.16 -0.81 -1.47
N GLY A 74 -9.05 -1.80 -1.57
CA GLY A 74 -8.98 -3.01 -0.76
C GLY A 74 -7.97 -4.01 -1.34
N THR A 75 -7.13 -4.58 -0.48
CA THR A 75 -5.98 -5.43 -0.90
C THR A 75 -5.93 -6.79 -0.20
N GLY A 76 -7.09 -7.33 0.17
CA GLY A 76 -7.16 -8.65 0.82
C GLY A 76 -6.76 -9.81 -0.10
N SER A 77 -7.00 -9.68 -1.41
CA SER A 77 -6.48 -10.62 -2.41
C SER A 77 -5.06 -10.19 -2.80
N LEU A 78 -4.10 -11.09 -2.57
CA LEU A 78 -2.70 -10.88 -2.94
C LEU A 78 -2.55 -10.69 -4.46
N GLY A 79 -1.46 -10.02 -4.85
CA GLY A 79 -1.07 -9.81 -6.25
C GLY A 79 -1.76 -8.63 -6.95
N GLN A 80 -2.79 -8.04 -6.35
CA GLN A 80 -3.57 -6.96 -6.98
C GLN A 80 -3.00 -5.56 -6.73
N GLY A 81 -2.30 -5.33 -5.62
CA GLY A 81 -1.86 -3.99 -5.23
C GLY A 81 -0.83 -3.38 -6.18
N VAL A 82 0.03 -4.18 -6.80
CA VAL A 82 1.01 -3.69 -7.78
C VAL A 82 0.31 -3.16 -9.04
N ALA A 83 -0.74 -3.82 -9.52
CA ALA A 83 -1.50 -3.36 -10.68
C ALA A 83 -2.14 -1.98 -10.41
N VAL A 84 -2.73 -1.81 -9.23
CA VAL A 84 -3.31 -0.53 -8.81
C VAL A 84 -2.25 0.56 -8.67
N ALA A 85 -1.11 0.23 -8.06
CA ALA A 85 0.03 1.15 -7.93
C ALA A 85 0.58 1.58 -9.30
N CYS A 86 0.67 0.67 -10.27
CA CYS A 86 1.00 1.00 -11.66
C CYS A 86 0.01 1.98 -12.27
N GLY A 87 -1.30 1.78 -12.06
CA GLY A 87 -2.33 2.72 -12.50
C GLY A 87 -2.18 4.11 -11.90
N MET A 88 -1.99 4.19 -10.57
CA MET A 88 -1.78 5.47 -9.87
C MET A 88 -0.51 6.18 -10.32
N ALA A 89 0.59 5.45 -10.51
CA ALA A 89 1.85 6.00 -11.02
C ALA A 89 1.71 6.48 -12.48
N TYR A 90 1.02 5.71 -13.32
CA TYR A 90 0.74 6.07 -14.71
C TYR A 90 -0.07 7.36 -14.82
N VAL A 91 -1.15 7.48 -14.03
CA VAL A 91 -1.98 8.69 -13.97
C VAL A 91 -1.15 9.88 -13.50
N GLY A 92 -0.39 9.73 -12.41
CA GLY A 92 0.45 10.81 -11.87
C GLY A 92 1.46 11.33 -12.88
N LYS A 93 2.10 10.41 -13.61
CA LYS A 93 3.12 10.75 -14.61
C LYS A 93 2.53 11.33 -15.89
N ASN A 94 1.53 10.69 -16.47
CA ASN A 94 1.12 10.94 -17.85
C ASN A 94 -0.14 11.80 -17.98
N ILE A 95 -1.00 11.81 -16.96
CA ILE A 95 -2.30 12.49 -16.98
C ILE A 95 -2.24 13.74 -16.12
N ASP A 96 -2.05 13.57 -14.81
CA ASP A 96 -2.04 14.66 -13.85
C ASP A 96 -0.78 15.52 -13.96
N LYS A 97 0.32 14.91 -14.44
CA LYS A 97 1.66 15.52 -14.48
C LYS A 97 2.05 16.08 -13.11
N ALA A 98 1.79 15.29 -12.08
CA ALA A 98 2.05 15.63 -10.69
C ALA A 98 3.36 15.01 -10.20
N ASP A 99 4.00 15.67 -9.24
CA ASP A 99 5.29 15.24 -8.68
C ASP A 99 5.15 14.16 -7.59
N TYR A 100 3.94 13.65 -7.35
CA TYR A 100 3.73 12.60 -6.35
C TYR A 100 4.34 11.27 -6.80
N ARG A 101 4.81 10.49 -5.82
CA ARG A 101 5.33 9.14 -6.03
C ARG A 101 4.33 8.10 -5.54
N THR A 102 4.41 6.90 -6.10
CA THR A 102 3.59 5.77 -5.67
C THR A 102 4.49 4.69 -5.07
N TYR A 103 4.17 4.26 -3.86
CA TYR A 103 4.86 3.20 -3.13
C TYR A 103 3.91 2.02 -2.93
N VAL A 104 4.41 0.81 -3.17
CA VAL A 104 3.64 -0.41 -2.92
C VAL A 104 4.49 -1.44 -2.18
N LEU A 105 3.96 -1.99 -1.10
CA LEU A 105 4.61 -3.03 -0.29
C LEU A 105 4.00 -4.40 -0.63
N VAL A 106 4.85 -5.33 -1.03
CA VAL A 106 4.50 -6.66 -1.57
C VAL A 106 5.20 -7.72 -0.73
N GLY A 107 4.53 -8.83 -0.42
CA GLY A 107 5.19 -9.99 0.19
C GLY A 107 5.98 -10.80 -0.84
N ASP A 108 7.04 -11.48 -0.42
CA ASP A 108 7.73 -12.48 -1.25
C ASP A 108 6.81 -13.64 -1.67
N GLY A 109 6.02 -14.21 -0.76
CA GLY A 109 5.03 -15.23 -1.10
C GLY A 109 3.96 -14.71 -2.07
N GLU A 110 3.58 -13.43 -1.95
CA GLU A 110 2.66 -12.75 -2.87
C GLU A 110 3.25 -12.60 -4.28
N SER A 111 4.58 -12.48 -4.41
CA SER A 111 5.24 -12.32 -5.71
C SER A 111 5.13 -13.54 -6.64
N ALA A 112 4.61 -14.66 -6.14
CA ALA A 112 4.27 -15.83 -6.95
C ALA A 112 3.01 -15.61 -7.82
N GLU A 113 2.18 -14.62 -7.50
CA GLU A 113 1.00 -14.27 -8.31
C GLU A 113 1.42 -13.70 -9.66
N GLY A 114 0.91 -14.27 -10.76
CA GLY A 114 1.26 -13.85 -12.13
C GLY A 114 0.92 -12.38 -12.41
N SER A 115 -0.12 -11.85 -11.77
CA SER A 115 -0.55 -10.46 -11.84
C SER A 115 0.52 -9.46 -11.38
N VAL A 116 1.41 -9.85 -10.46
CA VAL A 116 2.56 -9.02 -10.06
C VAL A 116 3.49 -8.82 -11.25
N TRP A 117 3.80 -9.88 -12.00
CA TRP A 117 4.72 -9.84 -13.13
C TRP A 117 4.15 -9.11 -14.34
N GLU A 118 2.85 -9.28 -14.62
CA GLU A 118 2.14 -8.47 -15.62
C GLU A 118 2.23 -6.98 -15.29
N SER A 119 2.05 -6.63 -14.00
CA SER A 119 2.13 -5.25 -13.52
C SER A 119 3.55 -4.68 -13.61
N LEU A 120 4.58 -5.48 -13.30
CA LEU A 120 5.98 -5.07 -13.46
C LEU A 120 6.35 -4.91 -14.93
N HIS A 121 5.85 -5.78 -15.82
CA HIS A 121 6.02 -5.63 -17.26
C HIS A 121 5.39 -4.31 -17.74
N PHE A 122 4.16 -4.00 -17.30
CA PHE A 122 3.51 -2.73 -17.58
C PHE A 122 4.33 -1.53 -17.08
N ALA A 123 4.83 -1.58 -15.84
CA ALA A 123 5.66 -0.51 -15.27
C ALA A 123 6.94 -0.26 -16.06
N GLY A 124 7.61 -1.33 -16.50
CA GLY A 124 8.79 -1.26 -17.36
C GLY A 124 8.47 -0.69 -18.75
N HIS A 125 7.39 -1.16 -19.38
CA HIS A 125 6.94 -0.68 -20.69
C HIS A 125 6.66 0.83 -20.68
N TYR A 126 5.93 1.30 -19.68
CA TYR A 126 5.56 2.72 -19.53
C TYR A 126 6.60 3.57 -18.79
N LYS A 127 7.75 2.98 -18.42
CA LYS A 127 8.86 3.65 -17.74
C LYS A 127 8.40 4.43 -16.51
N LEU A 128 7.66 3.79 -15.61
CA LEU A 128 7.09 4.43 -14.41
C LEU A 128 8.17 4.69 -13.34
N ASP A 129 8.99 5.72 -13.55
CA ASP A 129 10.06 6.21 -12.65
C ASP A 129 9.54 6.84 -11.33
N ASN A 130 8.25 7.14 -11.26
CA ASN A 130 7.55 7.58 -10.06
C ASN A 130 6.95 6.43 -9.23
N LEU A 131 7.12 5.17 -9.64
CA LEU A 131 6.71 3.97 -8.90
C LEU A 131 7.89 3.38 -8.10
N CYS A 132 7.63 2.95 -6.87
CA CYS A 132 8.55 2.19 -6.04
C CYS A 132 7.86 0.95 -5.48
N VAL A 133 8.25 -0.22 -5.98
CA VAL A 133 7.80 -1.52 -5.48
C VAL A 133 8.79 -2.01 -4.44
N ILE A 134 8.30 -2.34 -3.24
CA ILE A 134 9.10 -2.82 -2.12
C ILE A 134 8.69 -4.25 -1.83
N PHE A 135 9.65 -5.17 -1.95
CA PHE A 135 9.45 -6.57 -1.60
C PHE A 135 9.91 -6.82 -0.17
N ASP A 136 8.97 -7.26 0.66
CA ASP A 136 9.23 -7.79 2.00
C ASP A 136 9.62 -9.26 1.85
N VAL A 137 10.92 -9.50 1.71
CA VAL A 137 11.53 -10.81 1.55
C VAL A 137 11.88 -11.38 2.92
N ASN A 138 10.92 -12.07 3.53
CA ASN A 138 11.05 -12.64 4.87
C ASN A 138 11.18 -14.17 4.88
N ARG A 139 11.23 -14.80 3.69
CA ARG A 139 11.47 -16.23 3.44
C ARG A 139 10.26 -17.13 3.70
N LEU A 140 9.13 -16.62 4.19
CA LEU A 140 7.99 -17.44 4.61
C LEU A 140 6.69 -17.02 3.91
N GLY A 141 6.02 -18.00 3.31
CA GLY A 141 4.63 -17.88 2.89
C GLY A 141 3.67 -18.22 4.03
N GLN A 142 2.41 -18.49 3.69
CA GLN A 142 1.40 -18.84 4.69
C GLN A 142 1.66 -20.19 5.37
N SER A 143 2.07 -21.21 4.60
CA SER A 143 2.22 -22.58 5.10
C SER A 143 3.66 -23.08 5.14
N GLU A 144 4.53 -22.54 4.30
CA GLU A 144 5.87 -23.06 4.04
C GLU A 144 6.84 -21.92 3.73
N PRO A 145 8.16 -22.17 3.77
CA PRO A 145 9.14 -21.28 3.16
C PRO A 145 8.84 -21.03 1.68
N THR A 146 9.09 -19.80 1.24
CA THR A 146 9.03 -19.45 -0.19
C THR A 146 10.18 -20.10 -0.96
N SER A 147 10.07 -20.23 -2.28
CA SER A 147 11.09 -20.81 -3.17
C SER A 147 12.40 -20.00 -3.30
N LEU A 148 12.72 -19.14 -2.34
CA LEU A 148 13.89 -18.27 -2.26
C LEU A 148 15.04 -18.92 -1.48
#